data_AF-A0A920Q3Z2-F1
#
_entry.id   AF-A0A920Q3Z2-F1
#
_cell.length_a   1.000
_cell.length_b   1.000
_cell.length_c   1.000
_cell.angle_alpha   90.00
_cell.angle_beta   90.00
_cell.angle_gamma   90.00
#
_symmetry.space_group_name_H-M   'P 1'
#
loop_
_entity.id
_entity.type
_entity.pdbx_description
1 polymer ?
#
loop_
_entity_poly.entity_id
_entity_poly.type
_entity_poly.pdbx_seq_one_letter_code
_entity_poly.pdbx_strand_id
1 'polypeptide(L)'
;MHRVLELLCSEPAGERTIDRARELAATAWPETRDDADFIALGLDAATQRQFRWRGWTAIEKLWELEDPTEVDVEATEVKVSATVGGVPFFGIVDRLDSTSDGLVVTDYKTGKAPRPGDVPEKNRSGPALRRCRGGPARRTAQPGAPFTSSGTKSWRHR
;
A
#
# COMPACT_ATOMS: atom_id res chain seq x y z
N MET A 1 7.82 7.11 2.04
CA MET A 1 6.60 7.02 1.22
C MET A 1 5.82 5.79 1.66
N HIS A 2 6.31 4.57 1.41
CA HIS A 2 5.63 3.32 1.78
C HIS A 2 5.11 3.28 3.21
N ARG A 3 5.96 3.62 4.19
CA ARG A 3 5.56 3.70 5.60
C ARG A 3 4.33 4.58 5.86
N VAL A 4 4.19 5.70 5.15
CA VAL A 4 3.02 6.58 5.31
C VAL A 4 1.78 5.95 4.69
N LEU A 5 1.91 5.29 3.55
CA LEU A 5 0.79 4.59 2.91
C LEU A 5 0.33 3.37 3.72
N GLU A 6 1.26 2.63 4.32
CA GLU A 6 0.97 1.55 5.26
C GLU A 6 0.13 2.05 6.45
N LEU A 7 0.61 3.12 7.12
CA LEU A 7 -0.09 3.74 8.23
C LEU A 7 -1.47 4.25 7.81
N LEU A 8 -1.57 4.92 6.66
CA LEU A 8 -2.83 5.45 6.15
C LEU A 8 -3.83 4.32 5.85
N CYS A 9 -3.40 3.24 5.20
CA CYS A 9 -4.28 2.12 4.84
C CYS A 9 -4.71 1.28 6.05
N SER A 10 -3.96 1.38 7.16
CA SER A 10 -4.34 0.78 8.45
C SER A 10 -5.43 1.56 9.18
N GLU A 11 -5.66 2.82 8.82
CA GLU A 11 -6.77 3.63 9.37
C GLU A 11 -8.12 3.19 8.75
N PRO A 12 -9.25 3.45 9.43
CA PRO A 12 -10.58 3.26 8.86
C PRO A 12 -10.73 4.01 7.53
N ALA A 13 -11.43 3.42 6.56
CA ALA A 13 -11.52 3.96 5.20
C ALA A 13 -11.94 5.44 5.14
N GLY A 14 -12.94 5.84 5.95
CA GLY A 14 -13.40 7.24 6.00
C GLY A 14 -12.40 8.25 6.57
N GLU A 15 -11.33 7.80 7.23
CA GLU A 15 -10.29 8.65 7.81
C GLU A 15 -9.08 8.83 6.89
N ARG A 16 -9.02 8.11 5.76
CA ARG A 16 -7.89 8.07 4.82
C ARG A 16 -7.82 9.31 3.92
N THR A 17 -7.77 10.47 4.55
CA THR A 17 -7.75 11.78 3.91
C THR A 17 -6.33 12.28 3.66
N ILE A 18 -6.19 13.26 2.77
CA ILE A 18 -4.90 13.90 2.50
C ILE A 18 -4.32 14.58 3.75
N ASP A 19 -5.17 15.20 4.57
CA ASP A 19 -4.74 15.86 5.80
C ASP A 19 -4.26 14.83 6.84
N ARG A 20 -4.97 13.71 6.97
CA ARG A 20 -4.51 12.61 7.81
C ARG A 20 -3.16 12.07 7.34
N ALA A 21 -2.97 11.92 6.03
CA ALA A 21 -1.69 11.49 5.48
C ALA A 21 -0.55 12.51 5.75
N ARG A 22 -0.84 13.82 5.82
CA ARG A 22 0.16 14.83 6.24
C ARG A 22 0.61 14.63 7.68
N GLU A 23 -0.33 14.37 8.57
CA GLU A 23 -0.05 14.10 9.99
C GLU A 23 0.78 12.82 10.16
N LEU A 24 0.39 11.75 9.47
CA LEU A 24 1.13 10.49 9.45
C LEU A 24 2.53 10.66 8.86
N ALA A 25 2.68 11.45 7.80
CA ALA A 25 3.99 11.77 7.23
C ALA A 25 4.89 12.55 8.19
N ALA A 26 4.32 13.46 8.99
CA ALA A 26 5.07 14.14 10.04
C ALA A 26 5.49 13.17 11.15
N THR A 27 4.61 12.24 11.52
CA THR A 27 4.84 11.23 12.57
C THR A 27 5.88 10.20 12.14
N ALA A 28 5.89 9.78 10.87
CA ALA A 28 6.82 8.80 10.32
C ALA A 28 8.20 9.39 9.98
N TRP A 29 8.32 10.72 9.84
CA TRP A 29 9.59 11.35 9.42
C TRP A 29 10.78 11.07 10.36
N PRO A 30 10.63 11.11 11.70
CA PRO A 30 11.69 10.73 12.62
C PRO A 30 12.27 9.34 12.33
N GLU A 31 11.45 8.35 11.96
CA GLU A 31 11.92 6.99 11.63
C GLU A 31 12.96 7.01 10.50
N THR A 32 12.74 7.84 9.47
CA THR A 32 13.71 8.00 8.37
C THR A 32 14.88 8.91 8.76
N ARG A 33 14.62 10.01 9.47
CA ARG A 33 15.66 10.98 9.84
C ARG A 33 16.71 10.37 10.76
N ASP A 34 16.28 9.52 11.67
CA ASP A 34 17.10 8.91 12.71
C ASP A 34 17.64 7.53 12.29
N ASP A 35 17.32 7.06 11.09
CA ASP A 35 17.87 5.85 10.50
C ASP A 35 19.37 6.00 10.19
N ALA A 36 20.15 4.96 10.50
CA ALA A 36 21.61 5.00 10.38
C ALA A 36 22.09 5.13 8.93
N ASP A 37 21.40 4.49 7.97
CA ASP A 37 21.75 4.57 6.55
C ASP A 37 21.44 5.97 6.01
N PHE A 38 20.30 6.55 6.42
CA PHE A 38 19.96 7.93 6.07
C PHE A 38 20.96 8.94 6.63
N ILE A 39 21.38 8.78 7.90
CA ILE A 39 22.42 9.62 8.52
C ILE A 39 23.74 9.48 7.77
N ALA A 40 24.12 8.26 7.37
CA ALA A 40 25.36 7.98 6.66
C ALA A 40 25.46 8.67 5.28
N LEU A 41 24.34 9.11 4.70
CA LEU A 41 24.34 9.92 3.47
C LEU A 41 24.93 11.33 3.68
N GLY A 42 25.07 11.81 4.92
CA GLY A 42 25.72 13.09 5.22
C GLY A 42 25.00 14.30 4.62
N LEU A 43 23.68 14.22 4.44
CA LEU A 43 22.89 15.24 3.77
C LEU A 43 22.78 16.51 4.63
N ASP A 44 22.97 17.67 4.00
CA ASP A 44 22.71 18.95 4.66
C ASP A 44 21.21 19.18 4.89
N ALA A 45 20.88 20.17 5.72
CA ALA A 45 19.49 20.47 6.09
C ALA A 45 18.61 20.83 4.88
N ALA A 46 19.18 21.44 3.83
CA ALA A 46 18.43 21.80 2.63
C ALA A 46 18.06 20.56 1.81
N THR A 47 18.99 19.63 1.65
CA THR A 47 18.82 18.38 0.91
C THR A 47 17.88 17.44 1.64
N GLN A 48 17.96 17.37 2.98
CA GLN A 48 16.98 16.62 3.79
C GLN A 48 15.56 17.16 3.61
N ARG A 49 15.38 18.50 3.62
CA ARG A 49 14.06 19.11 3.33
C ARG A 49 13.55 18.76 1.94
N GLN A 50 14.43 18.79 0.93
CA GLN A 50 14.06 18.42 -0.43
C GLN A 50 13.67 16.94 -0.53
N PHE A 51 14.41 16.05 0.13
CA PHE A 51 14.09 14.63 0.20
C PHE A 51 12.70 14.39 0.80
N ARG A 52 12.43 15.02 1.96
CA ARG A 52 11.12 14.95 2.62
C ARG A 52 10.00 15.47 1.70
N TRP A 53 10.24 16.59 1.03
CA TRP A 53 9.28 17.16 0.09
C TRP A 53 8.98 16.21 -1.09
N ARG A 54 10.01 15.60 -1.68
CA ARG A 54 9.83 14.60 -2.75
C ARG A 54 9.03 13.39 -2.27
N GLY A 55 9.27 12.94 -1.03
CA GLY A 55 8.48 11.90 -0.39
C GLY A 55 7.00 12.29 -0.25
N TRP A 56 6.73 13.51 0.19
CA TRP A 56 5.36 14.04 0.29
C TRP A 56 4.68 14.09 -1.09
N THR A 57 5.32 14.65 -2.11
CA THR A 57 4.75 14.71 -3.47
C THR A 57 4.45 13.32 -4.03
N ALA A 58 5.22 12.29 -3.66
CA ALA A 58 4.93 10.92 -4.07
C ALA A 58 3.69 10.34 -3.35
N ILE A 59 3.48 10.68 -2.08
CA ILE A 59 2.30 10.28 -1.30
C ILE A 59 1.04 10.97 -1.85
N GLU A 60 1.12 12.28 -2.12
CA GLU A 60 0.00 13.08 -2.61
C GLU A 60 -0.55 12.58 -3.96
N LYS A 61 0.31 11.99 -4.80
CA LYS A 61 -0.11 11.36 -6.06
C LYS A 61 -1.02 10.15 -5.89
N LEU A 62 -1.15 9.58 -4.69
CA LEU A 62 -2.11 8.52 -4.43
C LEU A 62 -3.52 8.90 -4.88
N TRP A 63 -3.94 10.13 -4.58
CA TRP A 63 -5.27 10.63 -4.93
C TRP A 63 -5.46 10.91 -6.42
N GLU A 64 -4.39 10.94 -7.22
CA GLU A 64 -4.49 10.93 -8.68
C GLU A 64 -4.73 9.52 -9.23
N LEU A 65 -4.33 8.49 -8.49
CA LEU A 65 -4.40 7.09 -8.89
C LEU A 65 -5.69 6.41 -8.42
N GLU A 66 -6.10 6.67 -7.17
CA GLU A 66 -7.26 6.01 -6.54
C GLU A 66 -7.92 6.92 -5.48
N ASP A 67 -9.09 6.50 -5.01
CA ASP A 67 -9.72 7.08 -3.82
C ASP A 67 -9.51 6.14 -2.62
N PRO A 68 -8.63 6.48 -1.65
CA PRO A 68 -8.31 5.58 -0.54
C PRO A 68 -9.49 5.22 0.35
N THR A 69 -10.55 6.03 0.36
CA THR A 69 -11.75 5.78 1.17
C THR A 69 -12.66 4.71 0.57
N GLU A 70 -12.47 4.38 -0.71
CA GLU A 70 -13.27 3.39 -1.44
C GLU A 70 -12.55 2.03 -1.57
N VAL A 71 -11.31 1.93 -1.07
CA VAL A 71 -10.53 0.69 -1.11
C VAL A 71 -10.77 -0.14 0.15
N ASP A 72 -11.23 -1.38 -0.03
CA ASP A 72 -11.34 -2.36 1.04
C ASP A 72 -9.99 -3.06 1.26
N VAL A 73 -9.19 -2.52 2.17
CA VAL A 73 -7.84 -3.02 2.46
C VAL A 73 -7.94 -4.17 3.46
N GLU A 74 -7.50 -5.35 3.05
CA GLU A 74 -7.42 -6.54 3.91
C GLU A 74 -6.17 -6.48 4.79
N ALA A 75 -5.01 -6.12 4.22
CA ALA A 75 -3.75 -6.04 4.94
C ALA A 75 -2.69 -5.21 4.20
N THR A 76 -1.70 -4.70 4.95
CA THR A 76 -0.50 -4.03 4.43
C THR A 76 0.77 -4.76 4.84
N GLU A 77 1.85 -4.61 4.08
CA GLU A 77 3.19 -5.15 4.37
C GLU A 77 3.19 -6.68 4.67
N VAL A 78 2.47 -7.45 3.86
CA VAL A 78 2.26 -8.88 4.09
C VAL A 78 3.44 -9.68 3.55
N LYS A 79 4.09 -10.44 4.44
CA LYS A 79 5.07 -11.47 4.04
C LYS A 79 4.36 -12.64 3.36
N VAL A 80 4.72 -12.88 2.11
CA VAL A 80 4.19 -13.99 1.31
C VAL A 80 5.30 -14.99 1.01
N SER A 81 4.92 -16.26 0.94
CA SER A 81 5.82 -17.33 0.49
C SER A 81 5.05 -18.39 -0.27
N ALA A 82 5.68 -18.97 -1.29
CA ALA A 82 5.11 -20.03 -2.11
C ALA A 82 6.23 -20.89 -2.71
N THR A 83 5.91 -22.09 -3.17
CA THR A 83 6.84 -22.91 -3.96
C THR A 83 6.22 -23.15 -5.33
N VAL A 84 6.92 -22.74 -6.39
CA VAL A 84 6.46 -22.87 -7.78
C VAL A 84 7.48 -23.69 -8.55
N GLY A 85 7.06 -24.84 -9.09
CA GLY A 85 7.96 -25.74 -9.82
C GLY A 85 9.15 -26.25 -8.97
N GLY A 86 8.96 -26.38 -7.64
CA GLY A 86 10.03 -26.77 -6.71
C GLY A 86 10.95 -25.64 -6.27
N VAL A 87 10.77 -24.40 -6.77
CA VAL A 87 11.55 -23.23 -6.38
C VAL A 87 10.78 -22.43 -5.32
N PRO A 88 11.37 -22.13 -4.15
CA PRO A 88 10.74 -21.28 -3.16
C PRO A 88 10.80 -19.80 -3.57
N PHE A 89 9.68 -19.12 -3.43
CA PHE A 89 9.51 -17.68 -3.59
C PHE A 89 9.11 -17.07 -2.26
N PHE A 90 9.66 -15.91 -1.96
CA PHE A 90 9.31 -15.11 -0.80
C PHE A 90 9.32 -13.63 -1.18
N GLY A 91 8.49 -12.84 -0.51
CA GLY A 91 8.40 -11.42 -0.74
C GLY A 91 7.54 -10.74 0.30
N ILE A 92 7.47 -9.42 0.20
CA ILE A 92 6.55 -8.59 0.97
C ILE A 92 5.66 -7.88 -0.05
N VAL A 93 4.36 -7.90 0.20
CA VAL A 93 3.36 -7.19 -0.59
C VAL A 93 2.97 -5.91 0.14
N ASP A 94 3.06 -4.77 -0.54
CA ASP A 94 2.73 -3.47 0.06
C ASP A 94 1.28 -3.45 0.58
N ARG A 95 0.30 -3.90 -0.23
CA ARG A 95 -1.13 -3.91 0.12
C ARG A 95 -1.90 -5.07 -0.52
N LEU A 96 -2.77 -5.71 0.26
CA LEU A 96 -3.78 -6.66 -0.18
C LEU A 96 -5.16 -6.04 -0.04
N ASP A 97 -5.91 -6.05 -1.14
CA ASP A 97 -7.26 -5.50 -1.21
C ASP A 97 -8.28 -6.64 -1.36
N SER A 98 -9.39 -6.55 -0.63
CA SER A 98 -10.52 -7.46 -0.72
C SER A 98 -11.47 -7.01 -1.83
N THR A 99 -11.90 -7.93 -2.68
CA THR A 99 -12.86 -7.67 -3.76
C THR A 99 -13.89 -8.80 -3.84
N SER A 100 -14.96 -8.62 -4.61
CA SER A 100 -15.97 -9.67 -4.83
C SER A 100 -15.40 -10.95 -5.46
N ASP A 101 -14.30 -10.81 -6.21
CA ASP A 101 -13.71 -11.89 -7.01
C ASP A 101 -12.48 -12.52 -6.32
N GLY A 102 -12.13 -12.04 -5.12
CA GLY A 102 -10.99 -12.50 -4.32
C GLY A 102 -10.05 -11.38 -3.89
N LEU A 103 -8.80 -11.75 -3.58
CA LEU A 103 -7.77 -10.80 -3.15
C LEU A 103 -7.02 -10.21 -4.35
N VAL A 104 -6.81 -8.90 -4.32
CA VAL A 104 -5.99 -8.16 -5.28
C VAL A 104 -4.70 -7.71 -4.59
N VAL A 105 -3.57 -7.91 -5.26
CA VAL A 105 -2.25 -7.47 -4.81
C VAL A 105 -1.95 -6.10 -5.40
N THR A 106 -1.69 -5.11 -4.54
CA THR A 106 -1.31 -3.76 -4.93
C THR A 106 0.10 -3.46 -4.43
N ASP A 107 0.93 -2.91 -5.31
CA ASP A 107 2.33 -2.57 -5.03
C ASP A 107 2.60 -1.13 -5.51
N TYR A 108 3.11 -0.30 -4.62
CA TYR A 108 3.40 1.10 -4.89
C TYR A 108 4.84 1.25 -5.35
N LYS A 109 5.02 1.77 -6.57
CA LYS A 109 6.35 2.10 -7.09
C LYS A 109 6.56 3.60 -7.20
N THR A 110 7.73 4.07 -6.74
CA THR A 110 8.18 5.47 -6.82
C THR A 110 8.95 5.81 -8.11
N GLY A 111 9.02 4.85 -9.05
CA GLY A 111 9.71 5.00 -10.33
C GLY A 111 8.96 5.89 -11.33
N LYS A 112 9.56 6.13 -12.50
CA LYS A 112 8.85 6.80 -13.60
C LYS A 112 7.65 5.95 -14.03
N ALA A 113 6.52 6.60 -14.27
CA ALA A 113 5.36 5.94 -14.84
C ALA A 113 5.74 5.29 -16.18
N PRO A 114 5.28 4.06 -16.45
CA PRO A 114 5.47 3.41 -17.75
C PRO A 114 4.93 4.29 -18.87
N ARG A 115 5.65 4.37 -19.99
CA ARG A 115 5.13 5.02 -21.20
C ARG A 115 4.04 4.14 -21.83
N PRO A 116 3.13 4.67 -22.67
CA PRO A 116 2.06 3.90 -23.29
C PRO A 116 2.49 2.64 -24.10
N GLY A 117 3.78 2.51 -24.44
CA GLY A 117 4.37 1.33 -25.06
C GLY A 117 5.06 0.35 -24.11
N ASP A 118 5.29 0.73 -22.85
CA ASP A 118 5.98 -0.10 -21.84
C ASP A 118 5.01 -1.06 -21.12
N VAL A 119 3.70 -0.80 -21.20
CA VAL A 119 2.66 -1.60 -20.55
C VAL A 119 2.23 -2.73 -21.49
N PRO A 120 2.40 -4.02 -21.12
CA PRO A 120 1.91 -5.13 -21.91
C PRO A 120 0.39 -5.02 -22.12
N GLU A 121 -0.09 -5.38 -23.31
CA GLU A 121 -1.50 -5.22 -23.71
C GLU A 121 -2.51 -5.84 -22.73
N LYS A 122 -2.11 -6.92 -22.04
CA LYS A 122 -2.91 -7.63 -21.03
C LYS A 122 -3.20 -6.80 -19.75
N ASN A 123 -2.42 -5.76 -19.47
CA ASN A 123 -2.61 -4.89 -18.30
C ASN A 123 -3.43 -3.62 -18.63
N ARG A 124 -3.79 -3.39 -19.90
CA ARG A 124 -4.69 -2.28 -20.29
C ARG A 124 -6.15 -2.52 -19.91
N SER A 125 -6.50 -3.76 -19.57
CA SER A 125 -7.83 -4.22 -19.20
C SER A 125 -8.05 -4.43 -17.69
N GLY A 126 -7.14 -3.94 -16.83
CA GLY A 126 -7.51 -3.69 -15.44
C GLY A 126 -8.74 -2.77 -15.40
N PRO A 127 -9.65 -2.91 -14.43
CA PRO A 127 -10.89 -2.15 -14.44
C PRO A 127 -10.50 -0.67 -14.50
N ALA A 128 -10.80 -0.01 -15.61
CA ALA A 128 -10.86 1.44 -15.65
C ALA A 128 -11.71 1.82 -14.45
N LEU A 129 -11.18 2.62 -13.51
CA LEU A 129 -11.91 3.14 -12.36
C LEU A 129 -13.20 3.77 -12.90
N ARG A 130 -14.27 2.97 -12.94
CA ARG A 130 -15.59 3.46 -13.32
C ARG A 130 -16.01 4.27 -12.12
N ARG A 131 -16.21 5.58 -12.33
CA ARG A 131 -16.98 6.42 -11.41
C ARG A 131 -18.33 5.75 -11.17
N CYS A 132 -18.44 5.01 -10.07
CA CYS A 132 -19.71 4.54 -9.56
C CYS A 132 -20.46 5.77 -9.04
N ARG A 133 -21.38 6.30 -9.85
CA ARG A 133 -22.40 7.22 -9.35
C ARG A 133 -23.34 6.40 -8.47
N GLY A 134 -23.32 6.69 -7.17
CA GLY A 134 -24.08 5.98 -6.15
C GLY A 134 -25.60 6.05 -6.35
N GLY A 135 -26.25 4.93 -6.00
CA GLY A 135 -27.66 4.81 -5.66
C GLY A 135 -27.79 3.72 -4.59
N PRO A 136 -28.67 3.87 -3.58
CA PRO A 136 -28.55 3.09 -2.35
C PRO A 136 -29.17 1.70 -2.52
N ALA A 137 -28.38 0.64 -2.31
CA ALA A 137 -28.89 -0.70 -2.16
C ALA A 137 -28.67 -1.16 -0.71
N ARG A 138 -29.72 -1.05 0.11
CA ARG A 138 -29.83 -1.80 1.37
C ARG A 138 -29.69 -3.29 1.07
N ARG A 139 -28.80 -3.99 1.76
CA ARG A 139 -28.90 -5.44 1.93
C ARG A 139 -28.50 -5.85 3.35
N THR A 140 -29.40 -6.64 3.91
CA THR A 140 -29.39 -7.30 5.22
C THR A 140 -28.24 -8.30 5.33
N ALA A 141 -27.52 -8.25 6.45
CA ALA A 141 -26.48 -9.21 6.79
C ALA A 141 -27.08 -10.56 7.24
N GLN A 142 -26.56 -11.67 6.73
CA GLN A 142 -26.60 -12.98 7.40
C GLN A 142 -25.15 -13.42 7.68
N PRO A 143 -24.86 -14.01 8.85
CA PRO A 143 -23.50 -14.40 9.22
C PRO A 143 -23.18 -15.84 8.77
N GLY A 144 -21.98 -16.06 8.23
CA GLY A 144 -21.50 -17.37 7.80
C GLY A 144 -20.00 -17.58 7.98
N ALA A 145 -19.68 -18.33 9.05
CA ALA A 145 -18.50 -19.18 9.34
C ALA A 145 -17.06 -18.57 9.43
N PRO A 146 -16.26 -18.99 10.44
CA PRO A 146 -14.91 -18.50 10.68
C PRO A 146 -13.84 -19.15 9.79
N PHE A 147 -12.92 -18.34 9.27
CA PHE A 147 -11.66 -18.78 8.69
C PHE A 147 -10.75 -19.30 9.82
N THR A 148 -10.33 -20.56 9.74
CA THR A 148 -9.43 -21.17 10.72
C THR A 148 -7.98 -20.86 10.36
N SER A 149 -7.30 -20.08 11.19
CA SER A 149 -5.85 -20.00 11.16
C SER A 149 -5.28 -21.28 11.77
N SER A 150 -4.63 -22.10 10.95
CA SER A 150 -3.83 -23.23 11.44
C SER A 150 -2.41 -23.08 10.92
N GLY A 151 -1.46 -23.02 11.85
CA GLY A 151 -0.03 -23.12 11.51
C GLY A 151 0.87 -22.14 12.24
N THR A 152 1.00 -22.28 13.56
CA THR A 152 2.20 -21.84 14.28
C THR A 152 3.43 -22.56 13.72
N LYS A 153 4.43 -21.81 13.22
CA LYS A 153 5.84 -22.25 13.24
C LYS A 153 6.76 -21.09 13.59
N SER A 154 7.31 -21.18 14.80
CA SER A 154 8.43 -20.39 15.28
C SER A 154 9.63 -20.55 14.35
N TRP A 155 10.34 -19.47 14.06
CA TRP A 155 11.72 -19.54 13.57
C TRP A 155 12.61 -18.65 14.43
N ARG A 156 13.63 -19.30 15.01
CA ARG A 156 14.65 -18.74 15.89
C ARG A 156 15.57 -17.80 15.13
N HIS A 157 16.03 -16.76 15.84
CA HIS A 157 17.15 -15.91 15.46
C HIS A 157 18.42 -16.71 15.14
N ARG A 158 19.10 -16.30 14.08
CA ARG A 158 20.56 -16.20 14.06
C ARG A 158 20.94 -15.01 13.19
#